data_AF-I3T7Y3-F1
#
_entry.id   AF-I3T7Y3-F1
#
_cell.length_a   1.000
_cell.length_b   1.000
_cell.length_c   1.000
_cell.angle_alpha   90.00
_cell.angle_beta   90.00
_cell.angle_gamma   90.00
#
_symmetry.space_group_name_H-M   'P 1'
#
loop_
_entity.id
_entity.type
_entity.pdbx_description
1 polymer ?
#
loop_
_entity_poly.entity_id
_entity_poly.type
_entity_poly.pdbx_seq_one_letter_code
_entity_poly.pdbx_strand_id
1 'polypeptide(L)'
;MDEESGRPIRMMNFVSEEQLAESKRTRGERVEDGTAHRDRPLFEILKENKDKKDAEFNERFKHRPPKALDEDETEFLDNYESTKREYEQKLADEEAQQLRSFQVKS
;
A
#
# COMPACT_ATOMS: atom_id res chain seq x y z
N MET A 1 10.66 -18.72 10.42
CA MET A 1 9.40 -18.98 9.69
C MET A 1 8.40 -19.43 10.74
N ASP A 2 7.29 -18.70 10.89
CA ASP A 2 6.01 -19.07 11.54
C ASP A 2 5.39 -17.87 12.28
N GLU A 3 4.90 -16.89 11.52
CA GLU A 3 4.00 -15.82 12.00
C GLU A 3 2.59 -16.06 11.43
N GLU A 4 1.82 -17.01 11.98
CA GLU A 4 0.40 -17.19 11.59
C GLU A 4 -0.58 -17.38 12.77
N SER A 5 -0.15 -17.27 14.03
CA SER A 5 -1.02 -17.61 15.19
C SER A 5 -1.66 -16.41 15.91
N GLY A 6 -1.76 -15.23 15.29
CA GLY A 6 -2.14 -13.98 15.98
C GLY A 6 -3.61 -13.53 15.89
N ARG A 7 -4.53 -14.24 15.22
CA ARG A 7 -5.92 -13.77 15.14
C ARG A 7 -6.72 -14.27 16.35
N PRO A 8 -7.23 -13.39 17.23
CA PRO A 8 -8.04 -13.82 18.37
C PRO A 8 -9.29 -14.52 17.85
N ILE A 9 -9.60 -15.69 18.40
CA ILE A 9 -10.83 -16.43 18.12
C ILE A 9 -12.00 -15.53 18.52
N ARG A 10 -12.67 -14.95 17.52
CA ARG A 10 -13.82 -14.08 17.74
C ARG A 10 -14.98 -14.94 18.19
N MET A 11 -15.22 -15.00 19.50
CA MET A 11 -16.44 -15.57 20.05
C MET A 11 -17.63 -14.84 19.43
N MET A 12 -18.36 -15.54 18.56
CA MET A 12 -19.60 -15.05 17.98
C MET A 12 -20.68 -15.16 19.05
N ASN A 13 -21.28 -14.02 19.44
CA ASN A 13 -22.46 -14.03 20.29
C ASN A 13 -23.65 -14.47 19.44
N PHE A 14 -24.13 -15.70 19.63
CA PHE A 14 -25.32 -16.19 18.96
C PHE A 14 -26.56 -15.52 19.57
N VAL A 15 -27.39 -14.95 18.71
CA VAL A 15 -28.65 -14.30 19.08
C VAL A 15 -29.79 -15.22 18.68
N SER A 16 -30.82 -15.36 19.51
CA SER A 16 -32.00 -16.16 19.16
C SER A 16 -32.81 -15.48 18.05
N GLU A 17 -33.66 -16.25 17.35
CA GLU A 17 -34.52 -15.72 16.30
C GLU A 17 -35.46 -14.61 16.81
N GLU A 18 -35.99 -14.78 18.03
CA GLU A 18 -36.88 -13.82 18.68
C GLU A 18 -36.16 -12.50 19.00
N GLN A 19 -34.97 -12.58 19.60
CA GLN A 19 -34.13 -11.42 19.90
C GLN A 19 -33.71 -10.67 18.62
N LEU A 20 -33.48 -11.41 17.53
CA LEU A 20 -33.19 -10.83 16.23
C LEU A 20 -34.41 -10.09 15.66
N ALA A 21 -35.62 -10.65 15.80
CA ALA A 21 -36.86 -10.02 15.34
C ALA A 21 -37.19 -8.74 16.12
N GLU A 22 -36.99 -8.73 17.44
CA GLU A 22 -37.15 -7.54 18.28
C GLU A 22 -36.11 -6.46 17.97
N SER A 23 -34.85 -6.86 17.77
CA SER A 23 -33.78 -5.96 17.36
C SER A 23 -34.10 -5.29 16.01
N LYS A 24 -34.66 -6.04 15.05
CA LYS A 24 -35.09 -5.50 13.76
C LYS A 24 -36.25 -4.51 13.88
N ARG A 25 -37.24 -4.81 14.74
CA ARG A 25 -38.41 -3.94 14.98
C ARG A 25 -38.04 -2.61 15.65
N THR A 26 -37.09 -2.64 16.59
CA THR A 26 -36.70 -1.46 17.39
C THR A 26 -35.68 -0.57 16.69
N ARG A 27 -34.78 -1.16 15.89
CA ARG A 27 -33.63 -0.47 15.30
C ARG A 27 -33.86 0.04 13.86
N GLY A 28 -34.81 -0.54 13.13
CA GLY A 28 -35.07 -0.21 11.72
C GLY A 28 -34.14 -0.90 10.72
N GLU A 29 -34.42 -0.73 9.43
CA GLU A 29 -33.61 -1.28 8.32
C GLU A 29 -32.24 -0.61 8.25
N ARG A 30 -31.15 -1.40 8.23
CA ARG A 30 -29.78 -0.88 8.12
C ARG A 30 -28.96 -1.73 7.17
N VAL A 31 -28.20 -1.06 6.29
CA VAL A 31 -27.34 -1.70 5.27
C VAL A 31 -26.26 -2.57 5.93
N GLU A 32 -25.74 -2.15 7.08
CA GLU A 32 -24.68 -2.84 7.85
C GLU A 32 -25.11 -4.19 8.47
N ASP A 33 -26.40 -4.38 8.78
CA ASP A 33 -26.94 -5.60 9.41
C ASP A 33 -27.60 -6.52 8.36
N GLY A 34 -27.47 -6.20 7.07
CA GLY A 34 -28.05 -6.94 5.95
C GLY A 34 -29.58 -6.91 5.89
N THR A 35 -30.24 -6.13 6.76
CA THR A 35 -31.70 -6.07 6.85
C THR A 35 -32.32 -5.19 5.80
N ALA A 36 -31.57 -4.20 5.28
CA ALA A 36 -31.99 -3.22 4.29
C ALA A 36 -32.22 -3.74 2.86
N HIS A 37 -31.76 -4.97 2.58
CA HIS A 37 -31.68 -5.50 1.22
C HIS A 37 -32.08 -6.98 1.18
N ARG A 38 -33.16 -7.37 1.89
CA ARG A 38 -33.62 -8.77 1.92
C ARG A 38 -33.94 -9.35 0.55
N ASP A 39 -34.33 -8.50 -0.40
CA ASP A 39 -34.72 -8.89 -1.75
C ASP A 39 -33.55 -8.88 -2.75
N ARG A 40 -32.37 -8.36 -2.37
CA ARG A 40 -31.19 -8.31 -3.24
C ARG A 40 -30.27 -9.50 -2.95
N PRO A 41 -29.66 -10.11 -3.97
CA PRO A 41 -28.74 -11.22 -3.75
C PRO A 41 -27.50 -10.74 -2.95
N LEU A 42 -27.08 -11.55 -1.97
CA LEU A 42 -25.98 -11.22 -1.06
C LEU A 42 -24.68 -10.88 -1.82
N PHE A 43 -24.42 -11.54 -2.95
CA PHE A 43 -23.26 -11.27 -3.79
C PHE A 43 -23.20 -9.83 -4.29
N GLU A 44 -24.32 -9.25 -4.73
CA GLU A 44 -24.36 -7.88 -5.23
C GLU A 44 -24.08 -6.88 -4.11
N ILE A 45 -24.68 -7.09 -2.93
CA ILE A 45 -24.46 -6.24 -1.75
C ILE A 45 -22.98 -6.27 -1.34
N LEU A 46 -22.38 -7.47 -1.28
CA LEU A 46 -20.97 -7.62 -0.91
C LEU A 46 -20.04 -6.98 -1.95
N LYS A 47 -20.38 -7.11 -3.23
CA LYS A 47 -19.63 -6.48 -4.32
C LYS A 47 -19.72 -4.95 -4.23
N GLU A 48 -20.92 -4.39 -4.09
CA GLU A 48 -21.13 -2.94 -3.92
C GLU A 48 -20.37 -2.40 -2.69
N ASN A 49 -20.41 -3.11 -1.56
CA ASN A 49 -19.68 -2.72 -0.36
C ASN A 49 -18.17 -2.78 -0.55
N LYS A 50 -17.66 -3.78 -1.28
CA LYS A 50 -16.25 -3.88 -1.64
C LYS A 50 -15.85 -2.71 -2.53
N ASP A 51 -16.58 -2.50 -3.62
CA ASP A 51 -16.30 -1.45 -4.60
C ASP A 51 -16.34 -0.06 -3.94
N LYS A 52 -17.28 0.17 -3.01
CA LYS A 52 -17.35 1.39 -2.22
C LYS A 52 -16.13 1.57 -1.30
N LYS A 53 -15.72 0.54 -0.57
CA LYS A 53 -14.52 0.60 0.30
C LYS A 53 -13.25 0.78 -0.51
N ASP A 54 -13.13 0.12 -1.66
CA ASP A 54 -12.00 0.24 -2.57
C ASP A 54 -11.94 1.66 -3.18
N ALA A 55 -13.10 2.25 -3.51
CA ALA A 55 -13.20 3.62 -3.98
C ALA A 55 -12.79 4.64 -2.89
N GLU A 56 -13.34 4.52 -1.68
CA GLU A 56 -13.00 5.37 -0.53
C GLU A 56 -11.52 5.26 -0.17
N PHE A 57 -10.97 4.05 -0.21
CA PHE A 57 -9.54 3.81 -0.01
C PHE A 57 -8.73 4.51 -1.10
N ASN A 58 -9.01 4.24 -2.37
CA ASN A 58 -8.28 4.82 -3.49
C ASN A 58 -8.36 6.35 -3.51
N GLU A 59 -9.51 6.95 -3.21
CA GLU A 59 -9.68 8.41 -3.13
C GLU A 59 -8.81 9.03 -2.04
N ARG A 60 -8.66 8.36 -0.89
CA ARG A 60 -7.78 8.79 0.21
C ARG A 60 -6.29 8.81 -0.16
N PHE A 61 -5.88 8.04 -1.16
CA PHE A 61 -4.49 8.02 -1.65
C PHE A 61 -4.28 8.83 -2.93
N LYS A 62 -5.33 9.13 -3.71
CA LYS A 62 -5.25 9.99 -4.91
C LYS A 62 -4.92 11.44 -4.59
N HIS A 63 -5.35 11.94 -3.43
CA HIS A 63 -5.15 13.34 -3.02
C HIS A 63 -4.06 13.53 -1.98
N ARG A 64 -3.37 12.45 -1.57
CA ARG A 64 -2.14 12.62 -0.81
C ARG A 64 -1.10 13.06 -1.85
N PRO A 65 -0.46 14.25 -1.68
CA PRO A 65 0.69 14.59 -2.50
C PRO A 65 1.63 13.39 -2.53
N PRO A 66 2.27 13.06 -3.67
CA PRO A 66 3.28 12.03 -3.69
C PRO A 66 4.19 12.30 -2.50
N LYS A 67 4.38 11.27 -1.66
CA LYS A 67 5.20 11.44 -0.46
C LYS A 67 6.54 11.95 -0.97
N ALA A 68 6.84 13.22 -0.68
CA ALA A 68 8.12 13.78 -1.03
C ALA A 68 9.17 12.88 -0.40
N LEU A 69 10.27 12.68 -1.12
CA LEU A 69 11.44 12.05 -0.53
C LEU A 69 11.74 12.79 0.76
N ASP A 70 11.91 12.06 1.85
CA ASP A 70 12.33 12.70 3.10
C ASP A 70 13.76 13.25 2.96
N GLU A 71 14.17 14.06 3.93
CA GLU A 71 15.46 14.77 3.89
C GLU A 71 16.62 13.76 3.75
N ASP A 72 16.52 12.62 4.44
CA ASP A 72 17.46 11.49 4.37
C ASP A 72 17.48 10.82 2.98
N GLU A 73 16.30 10.58 2.38
CA GLU A 73 16.17 10.00 1.05
C GLU A 73 16.73 10.93 -0.04
N THR A 74 16.56 12.25 0.08
CA THR A 74 17.17 13.22 -0.86
C THR A 74 18.68 13.28 -0.73
N GLU A 75 19.22 13.31 0.50
CA GLU A 75 20.66 13.33 0.76
C GLU A 75 21.33 12.05 0.24
N PHE A 76 20.66 10.90 0.36
CA PHE A 76 21.14 9.64 -0.21
C PHE A 76 21.33 9.73 -1.73
N LEU A 77 20.36 10.29 -2.46
CA LEU A 77 20.45 10.42 -3.92
C LEU A 77 21.57 11.38 -4.34
N ASP A 78 21.72 12.51 -3.66
CA ASP A 78 22.79 13.47 -3.92
C ASP A 78 24.18 12.84 -3.70
N ASN A 79 24.33 12.07 -2.61
CA ASN A 79 25.55 11.33 -2.31
C ASN A 79 25.84 10.22 -3.34
N TYR A 80 24.79 9.57 -3.86
CA TYR A 80 24.94 8.57 -4.91
C TYR A 80 25.40 9.21 -6.22
N GLU A 81 24.81 10.34 -6.62
CA GLU A 81 25.21 11.07 -7.82
C GLU A 81 26.65 11.58 -7.75
N SER A 82 27.07 12.12 -6.59
CA SER A 82 28.45 12.58 -6.39
C SER A 82 29.44 11.42 -6.50
N THR A 83 29.17 10.31 -5.81
CA THR A 83 30.01 9.11 -5.84
C THR A 83 30.12 8.54 -7.26
N LYS A 84 29.02 8.51 -8.00
CA LYS A 84 29.00 8.04 -9.39
C LYS A 84 29.87 8.93 -10.29
N ARG A 85 29.73 10.25 -10.17
CA ARG A 85 30.53 11.21 -10.95
C ARG A 85 32.02 11.08 -10.64
N GLU A 86 32.38 10.95 -9.37
CA GLU A 86 33.79 10.74 -8.97
C GLU A 86 34.36 9.45 -9.54
N TYR A 87 33.57 8.38 -9.56
CA TYR A 87 33.98 7.10 -10.13
C TYR A 87 34.22 7.21 -11.64
N GLU A 88 33.30 7.84 -12.37
CA GLU A 88 33.44 8.09 -13.82
C GLU A 88 34.66 8.96 -14.14
N GLN A 89 34.94 9.97 -13.30
CA GLN A 89 36.12 10.81 -13.48
C GLN A 89 37.42 10.04 -13.27
N LYS A 90 37.51 9.19 -12.23
CA LYS A 90 38.68 8.33 -12.00
C LYS A 90 38.94 7.39 -13.17
N LEU A 91 37.88 6.77 -13.70
CA LEU A 91 37.98 5.92 -14.89
C LEU A 91 38.53 6.67 -16.10
N ALA A 92 38.02 7.88 -16.37
CA ALA A 92 38.50 8.71 -17.47
C ALA A 92 39.98 9.12 -17.29
N ASP A 93 40.40 9.45 -16.07
CA ASP A 93 41.79 9.78 -15.77
C ASP A 93 42.72 8.58 -15.94
N GLU A 94 42.29 7.39 -15.50
CA GLU A 94 43.03 6.14 -15.70
C GLU A 94 43.16 5.78 -17.19
N GLU A 95 42.07 5.88 -17.95
CA GLU A 95 42.07 5.65 -19.40
C GLU A 95 43.02 6.63 -20.12
N ALA A 96 42.96 7.91 -19.76
CA ALA A 96 43.83 8.94 -20.34
C ALA A 96 45.31 8.67 -20.02
N GLN A 97 45.63 8.18 -18.82
CA GLN A 97 47.00 7.79 -18.46
C GLN A 97 47.47 6.57 -19.25
N GLN A 98 46.62 5.55 -19.40
CA GLN A 98 46.93 4.36 -20.19
C GLN A 98 47.20 4.72 -21.65
N LEU A 99 46.35 5.54 -22.27
CA LEU A 99 46.54 6.03 -23.65
C LEU A 99 47.86 6.80 -23.82
N ARG A 100 48.20 7.70 -22.89
CA ARG A 100 49.50 8.40 -22.92
C ARG A 100 50.67 7.42 -22.80
N SER A 101 50.57 6.43 -21.92
CA SER A 101 51.63 5.44 -21.74
C SER A 101 51.86 4.58 -22.99
N PHE A 102 50.80 4.30 -23.75
CA PHE A 102 50.87 3.59 -25.02
C PHE A 102 51.56 4.43 -26.10
N GLN A 103 51.20 5.71 -26.20
CA GLN A 103 51.81 6.64 -27.17
C GLN A 103 53.29 6.90 -26.93
N VAL A 104 53.76 6.87 -25.67
CA VAL A 104 55.18 7.09 -25.33
C VAL A 104 56.03 5.81 -25.49
N LYS A 105 55.40 4.62 -25.47
CA LYS A 105 56.08 3.33 -25.64
C LYS A 105 56.06 2.78 -27.07
N SER A 106 55.44 3.49 -28.02
CA SER A 106 55.47 3.20 -29.47
C SER A 106 56.53 4.03 -30.18
#